data_AF-A0A7U9NCX3-F1
#
_entry.id   AF-A0A7U9NCX3-F1
#
_cell.length_a   1.000
_cell.length_b   1.000
_cell.length_c   1.000
_cell.angle_alpha   90.00
_cell.angle_beta   90.00
_cell.angle_gamma   90.00
#
_symmetry.space_group_name_H-M   'P 1'
#
loop_
_entity.id
_entity.type
_entity.pdbx_description
1 polymer ?
#
loop_
_entity_poly.entity_id
_entity_poly.type
_entity_poly.pdbx_seq_one_letter_code
_entity_poly.pdbx_strand_id
1 'polypeptide(L)'
;MIKGNTVKMRVADMPFYHRRGAENGNTYVSFGKVKRGGNEPYCYTQEKQCAGHICRILTPEKVIDKAVVIREDGTVWDIWLSNFESWELIEIEREPCGSAENINRR
;
A
#
# COMPACT_ATOMS: atom_id res chain seq x y z
N MET A 1 9.48 -9.52 -13.10
CA MET A 1 8.75 -8.78 -12.05
C MET A 1 7.27 -8.88 -12.40
N ILE A 2 6.46 -9.58 -11.60
CA ILE A 2 5.01 -9.60 -11.82
C ILE A 2 4.56 -8.17 -11.56
N LYS A 3 4.31 -7.39 -12.62
CA LYS A 3 3.67 -6.08 -12.48
C LYS A 3 2.26 -6.38 -11.97
N GLY A 4 2.07 -6.23 -10.68
CA GLY A 4 0.76 -6.21 -10.04
C GLY A 4 -0.16 -5.28 -10.80
N ASN A 5 -1.41 -5.68 -10.96
CA ASN A 5 -2.42 -4.78 -11.49
C ASN A 5 -2.43 -3.50 -10.63
N THR A 6 -2.67 -2.37 -11.28
CA THR A 6 -2.91 -1.12 -10.57
C THR A 6 -4.39 -1.06 -10.19
N VAL A 7 -4.67 -0.81 -8.92
CA VAL A 7 -6.03 -0.66 -8.40
C VAL A 7 -6.25 0.79 -8.02
N LYS A 8 -7.38 1.36 -8.43
CA LYS A 8 -7.80 2.69 -8.05
C LYS A 8 -8.55 2.67 -6.72
N MET A 9 -8.27 3.64 -5.86
CA MET A 9 -8.89 3.75 -4.54
C MET A 9 -9.19 5.19 -4.18
N ARG A 10 -10.35 5.46 -3.59
CA ARG A 10 -10.67 6.79 -3.06
C ARG A 10 -9.99 6.99 -1.71
N VAL A 11 -9.67 8.24 -1.38
CA VAL A 11 -9.08 8.59 -0.08
C VAL A 11 -9.97 8.15 1.09
N ALA A 12 -11.30 8.18 0.93
CA ALA A 12 -12.25 7.75 1.94
C ALA A 12 -12.13 6.25 2.30
N ASP A 13 -11.76 5.43 1.33
CA ASP A 13 -11.61 3.97 1.46
C ASP A 13 -10.24 3.57 2.03
N MET A 14 -9.28 4.50 2.09
CA MET A 14 -7.97 4.25 2.69
C MET A 14 -8.08 4.00 4.21
N PRO A 15 -7.22 3.12 4.77
CA PRO A 15 -7.17 2.92 6.21
C PRO A 15 -6.85 4.21 6.97
N PHE A 16 -7.42 4.36 8.16
CA PHE A 16 -7.37 5.61 8.94
C PHE A 16 -5.95 6.19 9.07
N TYR A 17 -4.96 5.34 9.39
CA TYR A 17 -3.57 5.75 9.53
C TYR A 17 -2.97 6.36 8.26
N HIS A 18 -3.40 5.88 7.09
CA HIS A 18 -2.89 6.32 5.80
C HIS A 18 -3.67 7.48 5.18
N ARG A 19 -4.93 7.72 5.57
CA ARG A 19 -5.81 8.75 4.98
C ARG A 19 -5.14 10.12 4.84
N ARG A 20 -4.52 10.62 5.90
CA ARG A 20 -3.85 11.94 5.89
C ARG A 20 -2.63 12.01 4.98
N GLY A 21 -1.94 10.88 4.80
CA GLY A 21 -0.76 10.79 3.95
C GLY A 21 -1.06 10.28 2.53
N ALA A 22 -2.32 9.96 2.23
CA ALA A 22 -2.73 9.36 0.96
C ALA A 22 -2.39 10.29 -0.22
N GLU A 23 -2.59 11.59 -0.04
CA GLU A 23 -2.40 12.58 -1.11
C GLU A 23 -0.94 13.02 -1.32
N ASN A 24 -0.02 12.63 -0.42
CA ASN A 24 1.33 13.15 -0.34
C ASN A 24 2.36 12.41 -1.21
N GLY A 25 1.93 11.80 -2.32
CA GLY A 25 2.83 11.07 -3.22
C GLY A 25 3.42 9.78 -2.64
N ASN A 26 2.83 9.26 -1.56
CA ASN A 26 3.22 8.00 -0.96
C ASN A 26 2.82 6.82 -1.84
N THR A 27 3.65 5.78 -1.89
CA THR A 27 3.36 4.53 -2.61
C THR A 27 2.65 3.55 -1.68
N TYR A 28 1.46 3.11 -2.09
CA TYR A 28 0.66 2.14 -1.37
C TYR A 28 0.52 0.86 -2.17
N VAL A 29 0.51 -0.27 -1.47
CA VAL A 29 0.32 -1.59 -2.05
C VAL A 29 -0.65 -2.41 -1.22
N SER A 30 -1.40 -3.27 -1.89
CA SER A 30 -2.14 -4.36 -1.25
C SER A 30 -1.43 -5.68 -1.55
N PHE A 31 -1.48 -6.59 -0.58
CA PHE A 31 -0.87 -7.90 -0.70
C PHE A 31 -1.92 -8.99 -0.80
N GLY A 32 -1.73 -9.91 -1.74
CA GLY A 32 -2.51 -11.14 -1.83
C GLY A 32 -2.14 -12.14 -0.73
N LYS A 33 -2.54 -13.39 -0.92
CA LYS A 33 -2.19 -14.46 0.03
C LYS A 33 -0.68 -14.70 0.02
N VAL A 34 -0.14 -15.06 1.17
CA VAL A 34 1.25 -15.52 1.28
C VAL A 34 1.34 -16.93 0.69
N LYS A 35 2.28 -17.14 -0.23
CA LYS A 35 2.63 -18.45 -0.76
C LYS A 35 3.08 -19.35 0.38
N ARG A 36 2.65 -20.60 0.34
CA ARG A 36 3.21 -21.64 1.20
C ARG A 36 4.56 -22.03 0.61
N GLY A 37 5.66 -21.43 1.09
CA GLY A 37 6.99 -21.82 0.62
C GLY A 37 7.36 -23.22 1.12
N GLY A 38 8.14 -23.93 0.30
CA GLY A 38 8.86 -25.12 0.74
C GLY A 38 10.01 -24.76 1.71
N ASN A 39 10.51 -25.78 2.41
CA ASN A 39 11.69 -25.84 3.30
C ASN A 39 11.87 -24.83 4.45
N GLU A 40 11.12 -23.73 4.57
CA GLU A 40 11.29 -22.78 5.69
C GLU A 40 10.03 -22.61 6.54
N PRO A 41 9.99 -23.16 7.77
CA PRO A 41 8.79 -23.15 8.62
C PRO A 41 8.44 -21.78 9.25
N TYR A 42 9.31 -20.77 9.19
CA TYR A 42 9.18 -19.56 10.03
C TYR A 42 9.15 -18.21 9.29
N CYS A 43 9.29 -18.16 7.96
CA CYS A 43 9.53 -16.91 7.22
C CYS A 43 8.27 -16.07 6.88
N TYR A 44 7.20 -16.15 7.67
CA TYR A 44 5.88 -15.63 7.23
C TYR A 44 5.10 -14.82 8.26
N THR A 45 5.59 -14.54 9.46
CA THR A 45 4.75 -13.88 10.48
C THR A 45 4.35 -12.47 10.04
N GLN A 46 5.31 -11.69 9.54
CA GLN A 46 5.08 -10.33 9.07
C GLN A 46 4.29 -10.34 7.75
N GLU A 47 4.68 -11.19 6.80
CA GLU A 47 3.98 -11.33 5.52
C GLU A 47 2.53 -11.77 5.71
N LYS A 48 2.26 -12.72 6.62
CA LYS A 48 0.88 -13.16 6.93
C LYS A 48 0.04 -12.04 7.51
N GLN A 49 0.65 -11.14 8.29
CA GLN A 49 -0.04 -10.00 8.85
C GLN A 49 -0.20 -8.85 7.84
N CYS A 50 0.64 -8.79 6.80
CA CYS A 50 0.47 -7.88 5.66
C CYS A 50 -0.55 -8.39 4.64
N ALA A 51 -0.80 -9.70 4.56
CA ALA A 51 -1.71 -10.30 3.60
C ALA A 51 -3.15 -9.79 3.78
N GLY A 52 -3.75 -9.28 2.70
CA GLY A 52 -5.09 -8.67 2.72
C GLY A 52 -5.14 -7.26 3.30
N HIS A 53 -4.00 -6.67 3.66
CA HIS A 53 -3.92 -5.31 4.19
C HIS A 53 -3.25 -4.35 3.21
N ILE A 54 -3.59 -3.06 3.36
CA ILE A 54 -2.93 -1.97 2.63
C ILE A 54 -1.72 -1.54 3.44
N CYS A 55 -0.58 -1.42 2.75
CA CYS A 55 0.66 -0.97 3.35
C CYS A 55 1.29 0.15 2.52
N ARG A 56 2.00 1.06 3.20
CA ARG A 56 2.84 2.08 2.57
C ARG A 56 4.26 1.56 2.39
N ILE A 57 4.82 1.63 1.18
CA ILE A 57 6.23 1.34 0.95
C ILE A 57 7.08 2.58 1.25
N LEU A 58 8.15 2.43 2.03
CA LEU A 58 9.04 3.56 2.36
C LEU A 58 10.06 3.89 1.26
N THR A 59 10.52 2.89 0.50
CA THR A 59 11.59 3.06 -0.49
C THR A 59 11.27 2.38 -1.82
N PRO A 60 10.20 2.81 -2.53
CA PRO A 60 9.65 2.11 -3.69
C PRO A 60 10.64 1.94 -4.85
N GLU A 61 11.55 2.90 -5.06
CA GLU A 61 12.54 2.85 -6.16
C GLU A 61 13.64 1.80 -5.96
N LYS A 62 13.83 1.30 -4.73
CA LYS A 62 14.90 0.32 -4.40
C LYS A 62 14.37 -1.10 -4.21
N VAL A 63 13.09 -1.34 -4.47
CA VAL A 63 12.46 -2.62 -4.15
C VAL A 63 12.70 -3.64 -5.26
N ILE A 64 13.67 -4.54 -5.04
CA ILE A 64 13.95 -5.67 -5.93
C ILE A 64 13.14 -6.90 -5.50
N ASP A 65 13.08 -7.17 -4.20
CA ASP A 65 12.29 -8.25 -3.60
C ASP A 65 11.98 -7.97 -2.12
N LYS A 66 12.94 -7.42 -1.37
CA LYS A 66 12.73 -6.96 0.00
C LYS A 66 12.18 -5.53 0.04
N ALA A 67 11.15 -5.29 0.84
CA ALA A 67 10.54 -3.98 1.02
C ALA A 67 10.37 -3.65 2.51
N VAL A 68 10.58 -2.39 2.88
CA VAL A 68 10.15 -1.86 4.18
C VAL A 68 8.78 -1.24 4.01
N VAL A 69 7.82 -1.73 4.79
CA VAL A 69 6.42 -1.31 4.72
C VAL A 69 5.92 -0.78 6.05
N ILE A 70 4.98 0.16 5.98
CA ILE A 70 4.16 0.57 7.12
C ILE A 70 2.76 0.02 6.91
N ARG A 71 2.27 -0.79 7.84
CA ARG A 71 0.92 -1.35 7.83
C ARG A 71 -0.11 -0.29 8.28
N GLU A 72 -1.38 -0.57 8.06
CA GLU A 72 -2.49 0.28 8.47
C GLU A 72 -2.61 0.54 9.98
N ASP A 73 -1.98 -0.29 10.83
CA ASP A 73 -1.88 -0.09 12.29
C ASP A 73 -0.67 0.77 12.70
N GLY A 74 0.14 1.21 11.73
CA GLY A 74 1.33 2.02 11.94
C GLY A 74 2.60 1.22 12.25
N THR A 75 2.52 -0.12 12.35
CA THR A 75 3.72 -0.96 12.52
C THR A 75 4.59 -0.94 11.27
N VAL A 76 5.91 -1.00 11.46
CA VAL A 76 6.91 -1.01 10.38
C VAL A 76 7.56 -2.38 10.30
N TRP A 77 7.50 -3.03 9.13
CA TRP A 77 8.10 -4.34 8.91
C TRP A 77 8.95 -4.39 7.64
N ASP A 78 9.94 -5.28 7.68
CA ASP A 78 10.61 -5.80 6.51
C ASP A 78 9.84 -7.01 5.99
N ILE A 79 9.50 -7.02 4.70
CA ILE A 79 8.81 -8.14 4.05
C ILE A 79 9.49 -8.51 2.74
N TRP A 80 9.24 -9.73 2.28
CA TRP A 80 9.66 -10.21 0.97
C TRP A 80 8.47 -10.29 0.01
N LEU A 81 8.52 -9.55 -1.10
CA LEU A 81 7.45 -9.50 -2.10
C LEU A 81 7.26 -10.86 -2.80
N SER A 82 8.33 -11.62 -3.00
CA SER A 82 8.30 -12.97 -3.58
C SER A 82 7.45 -13.95 -2.77
N ASN A 83 7.27 -13.71 -1.46
CA ASN A 83 6.45 -14.53 -0.58
C ASN A 83 4.95 -14.35 -0.82
N PHE A 84 4.49 -13.37 -1.59
CA PHE A 84 3.08 -13.19 -1.89
C PHE A 84 2.72 -13.79 -3.25
N GLU A 85 1.53 -14.39 -3.35
CA GLU A 85 0.94 -14.87 -4.61
C GLU A 85 0.81 -13.74 -5.61
N SER A 86 0.39 -12.57 -5.13
CA SER A 86 0.28 -11.32 -5.87
C SER A 86 0.45 -10.13 -4.94
N TRP A 87 0.76 -8.98 -5.52
CA TRP A 87 0.65 -7.67 -4.88
C TRP A 87 0.18 -6.68 -5.94
N GLU A 88 -0.51 -5.62 -5.52
CA GLU A 88 -1.09 -4.63 -6.42
C GLU A 88 -0.68 -3.22 -5.98
N LEU A 89 -0.40 -2.36 -6.94
CA LEU A 89 -0.12 -0.95 -6.68
C LEU A 89 -1.44 -0.20 -6.53
N ILE A 90 -1.55 0.63 -5.50
CA ILE A 90 -2.76 1.43 -5.27
C ILE A 90 -2.53 2.85 -5.80
N GLU A 91 -3.32 3.23 -6.79
CA GLU A 91 -3.44 4.61 -7.26
C GLU A 91 -4.60 5.30 -6.57
N ILE A 92 -4.31 6.43 -5.93
CA ILE A 92 -5.32 7.18 -5.19
C ILE A 92 -6.04 8.13 -6.15
N GLU A 93 -7.35 7.94 -6.29
CA GLU A 93 -8.21 8.82 -7.05
C GLU A 93 -8.28 10.19 -6.38
N ARG A 94 -7.78 11.20 -7.07
CA ARG A 94 -7.98 12.58 -6.67
C ARG A 94 -9.37 12.98 -7.12
N GLU A 95 -10.26 13.27 -6.18
CA GLU A 95 -11.44 14.06 -6.53
C GLU A 95 -10.96 15.43 -7.00
N PRO A 96 -11.60 16.04 -8.03
CA PRO A 96 -11.28 17.40 -8.40
C PRO A 96 -11.54 18.29 -7.18
N CYS A 97 -10.48 18.88 -6.65
CA CYS A 97 -10.59 19.92 -5.63
C CYS A 97 -11.53 20.99 -6.18
N GLY A 98 -12.69 21.14 -5.56
CA GLY A 98 -13.69 22.12 -5.95
C GLY A 98 -13.01 23.48 -6.10
N SER A 99 -13.04 24.00 -7.33
CA SER A 99 -12.70 25.38 -7.62
C SER A 99 -13.33 26.28 -6.57
N ALA A 100 -12.52 27.05 -5.85
CA ALA A 100 -13.00 28.08 -4.94
C ALA A 100 -13.97 28.97 -5.71
N GLU A 101 -15.27 28.78 -5.47
CA GLU A 101 -16.28 29.70 -5.97
C GLU A 101 -15.99 31.07 -5.37
N ASN A 102 -15.72 32.03 -6.26
CA ASN A 102 -15.58 33.44 -5.94
C ASN A 102 -16.76 33.91 -5.10
N ILE A 103 -16.60 34.00 -3.78
CA ILE A 103 -17.50 34.78 -2.92
C ILE A 103 -17.13 36.25 -3.09
N ASN A 104 -17.49 36.82 -4.24
CA ASN A 104 -17.65 38.26 -4.39
C ASN A 104 -19.01 38.63 -3.81
N ARG A 105 -19.09 38.75 -2.48
CA ARG A 105 -20.22 39.43 -1.83
C ARG A 105 -19.92 40.92 -1.85
N ARG A 106 -20.70 41.60 -2.69
CA ARG A 106 -20.90 43.05 -2.73
C ARG A 106 -21.35 43.60 -1.37
#